data_AF-A0A351DCS8-F1
#
_entry.id   AF-A0A351DCS8-F1
#
_cell.length_a   1.000
_cell.length_b   1.000
_cell.length_c   1.000
_cell.angle_alpha   90.00
_cell.angle_beta   90.00
_cell.angle_gamma   90.00
#
_symmetry.space_group_name_H-M   'P 1'
#
loop_
_entity.id
_entity.type
_entity.pdbx_description
1 polymer ?
#
loop_
_entity_poly.entity_id
_entity_poly.type
_entity_poly.pdbx_seq_one_letter_code
_entity_poly.pdbx_strand_id
1 'polypeptide(L)'
;MLDVNDFDQLRIGLATADSIRTWSNGEVKKPETINYRTLKPEKDGLFCEKIFGPQKDWECTCGKYKRIRFKGIICERCGVEVTRSKVRRERMGHIELAAPAVHIWYLRGTRSWLAYLLMGLEPREELKAKQLEKVIYFAASLVTWVDDDKRDEALADLETEMLEEKEAIYKERDERLEERRQDHESEIAELEEDEANEAEIKAVSRQLTKDLEAITEEYELEVDLCERAFEEFRGLFPRQIIEDELLWRELVDRYGEYFEGGMGADAIAQLVERLDFDEEELKLRDAIDPPAGQKPLSAQRKQKAIKRLKIVSSFNRRNEKGNRVNNPRAMILDVVPVIPPELRPMVQLDGGRFATSDLNDLYRRVINRNNRLKRLLDLGAPAIIVNNEKRMLQEAVDALFDNGRRGRPVTGPGNRPLKSLSDMLKGKQGRFRQNLLGKRVDYSGRSVIVVGPTLKLHQCGLPKLMGLELFKPFVMKQLVADNMAPNIRSAKRMVERRRPAVWPVLDEVIKEHPVLLNRAPTLHRLGIQAFEPVLVEGKAIQLHPLVCTAFNADFDG
;
A
#
# COMPACT_ATOMS: atom_id res chain seq x y z
N MET A 1 28.81 14.16 -8.36
CA MET A 1 27.99 12.95 -8.20
C MET A 1 28.84 12.00 -7.39
N LEU A 2 28.45 11.70 -6.15
CA LEU A 2 29.07 10.64 -5.35
C LEU A 2 29.05 9.34 -6.16
N ASP A 3 30.15 8.59 -6.16
CA ASP A 3 30.19 7.26 -6.76
C ASP A 3 29.19 6.38 -6.00
N VAL A 4 28.21 5.84 -6.71
CA VAL A 4 27.09 5.08 -6.10
C VAL A 4 27.61 3.81 -5.40
N ASN A 5 28.85 3.42 -5.66
CA ASN A 5 29.49 2.24 -5.08
C ASN A 5 30.24 2.52 -3.77
N ASP A 6 30.38 3.77 -3.34
CA ASP A 6 31.12 4.14 -2.12
C ASP A 6 30.14 4.63 -1.03
N PHE A 7 29.47 3.67 -0.38
CA PHE A 7 28.59 3.95 0.76
C PHE A 7 28.81 2.91 1.87
N ASP A 8 28.96 3.37 3.12
CA ASP A 8 29.16 2.47 4.27
C ASP A 8 27.86 1.83 4.76
N GLN A 9 26.74 2.55 4.64
CA GLN A 9 25.47 2.15 5.25
C GLN A 9 24.27 2.51 4.37
N LEU A 10 23.25 1.66 4.41
CA LEU A 10 21.94 1.92 3.82
C LEU A 10 20.88 1.97 4.92
N ARG A 11 20.24 3.12 5.09
CA ARG A 11 19.20 3.34 6.11
C ARG A 11 17.80 3.31 5.49
N ILE A 12 16.86 2.67 6.19
CA ILE A 12 15.43 2.69 5.88
C ILE A 12 14.66 3.32 7.05
N GLY A 13 13.63 4.11 6.73
CA GLY A 13 12.79 4.80 7.71
C GLY A 13 11.39 5.05 7.16
N LEU A 14 10.50 5.63 7.98
CA LEU A 14 9.16 6.02 7.55
C LEU A 14 9.22 7.28 6.69
N ALA A 15 8.40 7.34 5.65
CA ALA A 15 8.27 8.51 4.79
C ALA A 15 7.15 9.41 5.30
N THR A 16 7.47 10.63 5.73
CA THR A 16 6.44 11.64 6.06
C THR A 16 5.80 12.19 4.78
N ALA A 17 4.59 12.77 4.91
CA ALA A 17 3.90 13.41 3.79
C ALA A 17 4.79 14.47 3.10
N ASP A 18 5.50 15.29 3.89
CA ASP A 18 6.41 16.31 3.36
C ASP A 18 7.62 15.72 2.63
N SER A 19 8.14 14.58 3.10
CA SER A 19 9.20 13.85 2.39
C SER A 19 8.71 13.38 1.02
N ILE A 20 7.48 12.84 0.95
CA ILE A 20 6.87 12.38 -0.29
C ILE A 20 6.64 13.55 -1.26
N ARG A 21 6.15 14.70 -0.77
CA ARG A 21 6.00 15.92 -1.56
C ARG A 21 7.35 16.40 -2.11
N THR A 22 8.42 16.33 -1.30
CA THR A 22 9.78 16.71 -1.71
C THR A 22 10.33 15.82 -2.83
N TRP A 23 10.01 14.53 -2.81
CA TRP A 23 10.42 13.61 -3.87
C TRP A 23 9.61 13.77 -5.16
N SER A 24 8.41 14.35 -5.05
CA SER A 24 7.49 14.40 -6.15
C SER A 24 7.78 15.55 -7.10
N ASN A 25 7.62 15.27 -8.39
CA ASN A 25 7.68 16.27 -9.46
C ASN A 25 6.28 16.81 -9.85
N GLY A 26 5.22 16.42 -9.15
CA GLY A 26 3.86 16.90 -9.36
C GLY A 26 2.76 15.93 -8.91
N GLU A 27 1.57 16.49 -8.67
CA GLU A 27 0.38 15.75 -8.26
C GLU A 27 -0.32 15.10 -9.48
N VAL A 28 -0.66 13.82 -9.36
CA VAL A 28 -1.47 13.10 -10.35
C VAL A 28 -2.94 13.26 -9.99
N LYS A 29 -3.62 14.17 -10.68
CA LYS A 29 -5.04 14.50 -10.44
C LYS A 29 -6.00 13.61 -11.21
N LYS A 30 -5.57 13.12 -12.37
CA LYS A 30 -6.44 12.49 -13.37
C LYS A 30 -6.22 10.98 -13.45
N PRO A 31 -7.29 10.15 -13.50
CA PRO A 31 -7.16 8.70 -13.63
C PRO A 31 -6.80 8.27 -15.06
N GLU A 32 -6.83 9.17 -16.03
CA GLU A 32 -6.50 8.87 -17.42
C GLU A 32 -5.01 8.53 -17.59
N THR A 33 -4.73 7.71 -18.60
CA THR A 33 -3.38 7.22 -18.91
C THR A 33 -2.84 7.87 -20.18
N ILE A 34 -3.29 7.39 -21.34
CA ILE A 34 -2.93 7.88 -22.66
C ILE A 34 -4.20 8.07 -23.49
N ASN A 35 -4.13 8.98 -24.44
CA ASN A 35 -5.19 9.14 -25.42
C ASN A 35 -5.14 8.00 -26.45
N TYR A 36 -6.25 7.29 -26.63
CA TYR A 36 -6.29 6.14 -27.55
C TYR A 36 -6.11 6.51 -29.02
N ARG A 37 -6.39 7.77 -29.43
CA ARG A 37 -6.22 8.23 -30.82
C ARG A 37 -4.82 8.73 -31.09
N THR A 38 -4.30 9.59 -30.22
CA THR A 38 -3.00 10.25 -30.44
C THR A 38 -1.83 9.49 -29.86
N LEU A 39 -2.10 8.47 -29.03
CA LEU A 39 -1.12 7.70 -28.25
C LEU A 39 -0.25 8.55 -27.31
N LYS A 40 -0.62 9.82 -27.11
CA LYS A 40 0.08 10.74 -26.21
C LYS A 40 -0.45 10.60 -24.79
N PRO A 41 0.41 10.74 -23.77
CA PRO A 41 -0.03 10.81 -22.39
C PRO A 41 -0.98 11.99 -22.14
N GLU A 42 -2.02 11.74 -21.35
CA GLU A 42 -2.95 12.79 -20.93
C GLU A 42 -2.29 13.71 -19.88
N LYS A 43 -2.68 14.99 -19.89
CA LYS A 43 -2.20 15.97 -18.91
C LYS A 43 -2.73 15.65 -17.51
N ASP A 44 -1.87 15.81 -16.50
CA ASP A 44 -2.13 15.51 -15.08
C ASP A 44 -2.55 14.05 -14.78
N GLY A 45 -2.44 13.16 -15.78
CA GLY A 45 -2.72 11.74 -15.67
C GLY A 45 -1.51 10.90 -15.24
N LEU A 46 -1.71 9.58 -15.20
CA LEU A 46 -0.71 8.63 -14.70
C LEU A 46 0.58 8.55 -15.52
N PHE A 47 0.58 9.04 -16.76
CA PHE A 47 1.76 9.04 -17.63
C PHE A 47 2.23 10.46 -18.01
N CYS A 48 1.68 11.48 -17.34
CA CYS A 48 1.87 12.89 -17.69
C CYS A 48 3.34 13.26 -17.84
N GLU A 49 3.68 13.84 -19.00
CA GLU A 49 5.07 14.25 -19.30
C GLU A 49 5.54 15.45 -18.47
N LYS A 50 4.61 16.29 -17.99
CA LYS A 50 4.92 17.43 -17.11
C LYS A 50 5.50 16.96 -15.77
N ILE A 51 4.93 15.88 -15.22
CA ILE A 51 5.31 15.32 -13.92
C ILE A 51 6.54 14.42 -14.09
N PHE A 52 6.42 13.40 -14.95
CA PHE A 52 7.42 12.33 -15.03
C PHE A 52 8.56 12.60 -16.02
N GLY A 53 8.43 13.61 -16.88
CA GLY A 53 9.41 13.93 -17.93
C GLY A 53 8.99 13.46 -19.34
N PRO A 54 9.78 13.80 -20.36
CA PRO A 54 9.39 13.63 -21.77
C PRO A 54 9.45 12.17 -22.23
N GLN A 55 8.51 11.75 -23.12
CA GLN A 55 8.50 10.40 -23.67
C GLN A 55 9.67 10.15 -24.65
N LYS A 56 10.08 11.19 -25.38
CA LYS A 56 11.21 11.15 -26.33
C LYS A 56 12.34 12.05 -25.84
N ASP A 57 13.57 11.65 -26.14
CA ASP A 57 14.75 12.42 -25.75
C ASP A 57 14.72 13.83 -26.36
N TRP A 58 14.88 14.83 -25.49
CA TRP A 58 14.98 16.24 -25.88
C TRP A 58 13.77 16.79 -26.65
N GLU A 59 12.57 16.25 -26.42
CA GLU A 59 11.34 16.71 -27.06
C GLU A 59 10.24 16.94 -26.01
N CYS A 60 9.62 18.12 -26.06
CA CYS A 60 8.44 18.43 -25.24
C CYS A 60 7.14 17.98 -25.92
N THR A 61 6.06 17.75 -25.14
CA THR A 61 4.77 17.21 -25.65
C THR A 61 4.16 17.99 -26.82
N CYS A 62 4.26 19.33 -26.75
CA CYS A 62 3.68 20.23 -27.76
C CYS A 62 4.56 20.38 -29.01
N GLY A 63 5.82 19.91 -28.96
CA GLY A 63 6.77 20.02 -30.05
C GLY A 63 7.39 21.40 -30.27
N LYS A 64 7.14 22.41 -29.40
CA LYS A 64 7.77 23.75 -29.46
C LYS A 64 9.30 23.64 -29.36
N TYR A 65 9.77 22.90 -28.37
CA TYR A 65 11.19 22.63 -28.15
C TYR A 65 11.53 21.20 -28.55
N LYS A 66 12.47 21.07 -29.49
CA LYS A 66 13.04 19.80 -29.97
C LYS A 66 14.55 19.95 -30.11
N ARG A 67 15.28 18.87 -29.85
CA ARG A 67 16.76 18.75 -29.91
C ARG A 67 17.47 19.20 -28.63
N ILE A 68 18.70 18.72 -28.49
CA ILE A 68 19.56 18.89 -27.31
C ILE A 68 19.90 20.35 -26.96
N ARG A 69 19.78 21.28 -27.91
CA ARG A 69 20.09 22.71 -27.71
C ARG A 69 19.22 23.37 -26.62
N PHE A 70 18.02 22.85 -26.41
CA PHE A 70 17.06 23.38 -25.41
C PHE A 70 17.10 22.60 -24.09
N LYS A 71 18.20 21.89 -23.80
CA LYS A 71 18.38 21.11 -22.58
C LYS A 71 18.07 21.95 -21.34
N GLY A 72 17.21 21.42 -20.46
CA GLY A 72 16.86 22.03 -19.19
C GLY A 72 15.80 23.14 -19.26
N ILE A 73 15.36 23.54 -20.46
CA ILE A 73 14.29 24.52 -20.61
C ILE A 73 12.95 23.85 -20.28
N ILE A 74 12.16 24.49 -19.40
CA ILE A 74 10.78 24.11 -19.12
C ILE A 74 9.89 24.82 -20.15
N CYS A 75 9.10 24.06 -20.89
CA CYS A 75 8.26 24.64 -21.93
C CYS A 75 7.11 25.47 -21.36
N GLU A 76 6.99 26.75 -21.72
CA GLU A 76 5.88 27.64 -21.28
C GLU A 76 4.48 27.11 -21.67
N ARG A 77 4.37 26.39 -22.79
CA ARG A 77 3.06 25.94 -23.32
C ARG A 77 2.57 24.63 -22.72
N CYS A 78 3.48 23.70 -22.43
CA CYS A 78 3.12 22.36 -21.91
C CYS A 78 3.70 22.04 -20.53
N GLY A 79 4.59 22.87 -19.99
CA GLY A 79 5.24 22.68 -18.70
C GLY A 79 6.26 21.53 -18.66
N VAL A 80 6.57 20.91 -19.80
CA VAL A 80 7.49 19.77 -19.87
C VAL A 80 8.93 20.26 -19.98
N GLU A 81 9.78 19.72 -19.12
CA GLU A 81 11.22 19.93 -19.17
C GLU A 81 11.87 19.12 -20.29
N VAL A 82 12.70 19.79 -21.09
CA VAL A 82 13.42 19.15 -22.19
C VAL A 82 14.68 18.45 -21.66
N THR A 83 14.55 17.16 -21.40
CA THR A 83 15.62 16.28 -20.89
C THR A 83 15.57 14.90 -21.57
N ARG A 84 16.40 13.95 -21.13
CA ARG A 84 16.36 12.56 -21.60
C ARG A 84 15.14 11.84 -21.04
N SER A 85 14.54 10.94 -21.82
CA SER A 85 13.40 10.12 -21.38
C SER A 85 13.73 9.24 -20.17
N LYS A 86 15.01 8.94 -19.94
CA LYS A 86 15.51 8.18 -18.78
C LYS A 86 14.97 8.69 -17.43
N VAL A 87 14.71 9.99 -17.30
CA VAL A 87 14.17 10.56 -16.06
C VAL A 87 12.79 9.98 -15.69
N ARG A 88 12.03 9.44 -16.65
CA ARG A 88 10.73 8.77 -16.43
C ARG A 88 10.84 7.46 -15.64
N ARG A 89 12.07 7.00 -15.37
CA ARG A 89 12.36 5.85 -14.51
C ARG A 89 12.73 6.24 -13.08
N GLU A 90 12.99 7.52 -12.84
CA GLU A 90 13.53 8.05 -11.58
C GLU A 90 12.55 9.05 -10.91
N ARG A 91 11.82 9.85 -11.69
CA ARG A 91 10.88 10.87 -11.19
C ARG A 91 9.61 10.25 -10.61
N MET A 92 9.31 10.59 -9.35
CA MET A 92 8.08 10.17 -8.67
C MET A 92 6.98 11.22 -8.82
N GLY A 93 5.74 10.75 -8.82
CA GLY A 93 4.54 11.57 -8.65
C GLY A 93 4.00 11.41 -7.23
N HIS A 94 2.95 12.14 -6.89
CA HIS A 94 2.17 11.88 -5.68
C HIS A 94 0.68 12.09 -5.95
N ILE A 95 -0.16 11.59 -5.03
CA ILE A 95 -1.59 11.83 -4.98
C ILE A 95 -1.88 12.43 -3.60
N GLU A 96 -2.45 13.63 -3.57
CA GLU A 96 -2.92 14.28 -2.34
C GLU A 96 -4.30 13.72 -1.99
N LEU A 97 -4.40 12.99 -0.88
CA LEU A 97 -5.65 12.38 -0.44
C LEU A 97 -6.56 13.43 0.20
N ALA A 98 -7.86 13.29 -0.03
CA ALA A 98 -8.88 14.15 0.57
C ALA A 98 -9.21 13.76 2.01
N ALA A 99 -8.91 12.52 2.38
CA ALA A 99 -8.94 12.03 3.75
C ALA A 99 -7.72 11.13 3.96
N PRO A 100 -7.10 11.14 5.15
CA PRO A 100 -5.96 10.31 5.44
C PRO A 100 -6.31 8.82 5.31
N ALA A 101 -5.30 8.01 5.00
CA ALA A 101 -5.43 6.57 4.92
C ALA A 101 -4.32 5.88 5.72
N VAL A 102 -4.66 4.88 6.54
CA VAL A 102 -3.68 4.10 7.29
C VAL A 102 -2.90 3.19 6.35
N HIS A 103 -1.58 3.12 6.48
CA HIS A 103 -0.77 2.19 5.69
C HIS A 103 -0.93 0.75 6.21
N ILE A 104 -1.47 -0.15 5.36
CA ILE A 104 -1.89 -1.51 5.73
C ILE A 104 -0.83 -2.37 6.45
N TRP A 105 0.47 -2.18 6.15
CA TRP A 105 1.55 -2.92 6.85
C TRP A 105 1.57 -2.70 8.36
N TYR A 106 1.18 -1.51 8.85
CA TYR A 106 1.17 -1.21 10.28
C TYR A 106 -0.14 -1.63 10.95
N LEU A 107 -1.22 -1.75 10.17
CA LEU A 107 -2.50 -2.27 10.62
C LEU A 107 -2.48 -3.81 10.71
N ARG A 108 -2.23 -4.50 9.59
CA ARG A 108 -2.24 -5.97 9.48
C ARG A 108 -0.84 -6.53 9.21
N GLY A 109 0.00 -6.54 10.24
CA GLY A 109 1.24 -7.33 10.29
C GLY A 109 1.03 -8.71 10.93
N THR A 110 2.10 -9.48 11.12
CA THR A 110 2.10 -10.60 12.11
C THR A 110 1.78 -10.09 13.51
N ARG A 111 2.07 -8.80 13.75
CA ARG A 111 1.63 -7.99 14.88
C ARG A 111 1.12 -6.66 14.31
N SER A 112 0.02 -6.14 14.85
CA SER A 112 -0.45 -4.79 14.50
C SER A 112 0.38 -3.77 15.27
N TRP A 113 1.25 -3.04 14.58
CA TRP A 113 2.12 -2.05 15.20
C TRP A 113 1.30 -0.89 15.78
N LEU A 114 0.23 -0.50 15.09
CA LEU A 114 -0.69 0.55 15.55
C LEU A 114 -1.43 0.14 16.82
N ALA A 115 -1.99 -1.09 16.88
CA ALA A 115 -2.69 -1.52 18.09
C ALA A 115 -1.77 -1.52 19.32
N TYR A 116 -0.53 -2.02 19.19
CA TYR A 116 0.42 -1.97 20.30
C TYR A 116 0.90 -0.56 20.65
N LEU A 117 0.97 0.34 19.68
CA LEU A 117 1.33 1.73 19.93
C LEU A 117 0.22 2.46 20.71
N LEU A 118 -1.02 2.27 20.29
CA LEU A 118 -2.18 3.02 20.78
C LEU A 118 -2.79 2.44 22.07
N MET A 119 -2.59 1.15 22.36
CA MET A 119 -3.13 0.55 23.58
C MET A 119 -2.57 1.23 24.82
N GLY A 120 -3.39 1.39 25.86
CA GLY A 120 -2.95 1.95 27.13
C GLY A 120 -2.32 0.90 28.07
N LEU A 121 -2.02 1.32 29.31
CA LEU A 121 -1.48 0.42 30.33
C LEU A 121 -2.61 -0.31 31.07
N GLU A 122 -3.76 0.34 31.19
CA GLU A 122 -4.88 -0.19 31.93
C GLU A 122 -5.63 -1.26 31.13
N PRO A 123 -6.27 -2.24 31.80
CA PRO A 123 -7.00 -3.30 31.11
C PRO A 123 -8.14 -2.79 30.23
N ARG A 124 -8.78 -1.68 30.62
CA ARG A 124 -9.87 -1.04 29.86
C ARG A 124 -9.37 -0.39 28.57
N GLU A 125 -8.11 0.04 28.53
CA GLU A 125 -7.47 0.70 27.37
C GLU A 125 -6.83 -0.31 26.40
N GLU A 126 -7.12 -1.61 26.55
CA GLU A 126 -6.57 -2.64 25.69
C GLU A 126 -7.24 -2.60 24.29
N LEU A 127 -6.49 -2.11 23.30
CA LEU A 127 -6.92 -2.12 21.91
C LEU A 127 -6.51 -3.41 21.19
N LYS A 128 -7.50 -4.17 20.70
CA LYS A 128 -7.26 -5.32 19.82
C LYS A 128 -7.24 -4.86 18.35
N ALA A 129 -6.40 -5.52 17.55
CA ALA A 129 -6.30 -5.22 16.11
C ALA A 129 -7.64 -5.32 15.35
N LYS A 130 -8.53 -6.25 15.76
CA LYS A 130 -9.86 -6.41 15.15
C LYS A 130 -10.80 -5.24 15.46
N GLN A 131 -10.68 -4.64 16.65
CA GLN A 131 -11.46 -3.46 17.03
C GLN A 131 -10.95 -2.22 16.28
N LEU A 132 -9.62 -2.05 16.19
CA LEU A 132 -9.02 -0.99 15.39
C LEU A 132 -9.39 -1.08 13.90
N GLU A 133 -9.56 -2.30 13.38
CA GLU A 133 -10.08 -2.54 12.03
C GLU A 133 -11.50 -1.96 11.87
N LYS A 134 -12.39 -2.11 12.86
CA LYS A 134 -13.73 -1.52 12.79
C LYS A 134 -13.68 0.01 12.68
N VAL A 135 -12.80 0.66 13.46
CA VAL A 135 -12.62 2.13 13.42
C VAL A 135 -12.11 2.58 12.05
N ILE A 136 -11.03 1.98 11.54
CA ILE A 136 -10.41 2.39 10.26
C ILE A 136 -11.36 2.26 9.07
N TYR A 137 -12.21 1.23 9.09
CA TYR A 137 -13.17 0.98 8.02
C TYR A 137 -14.58 1.49 8.33
N PHE A 138 -14.69 2.50 9.20
CA PHE A 138 -15.93 3.25 9.45
C PHE A 138 -17.11 2.38 9.91
N ALA A 139 -16.83 1.41 10.78
CA ALA A 139 -17.84 0.55 11.40
C ALA A 139 -17.98 0.79 12.92
N ALA A 140 -17.13 1.64 13.50
CA ALA A 140 -17.19 2.04 14.91
C ALA A 140 -16.48 3.39 15.08
N SER A 141 -16.87 4.14 16.12
CA SER A 141 -16.23 5.40 16.52
C SER A 141 -15.19 5.15 17.62
N LEU A 142 -14.14 5.97 17.63
CA LEU A 142 -13.08 5.95 18.63
C LEU A 142 -13.05 7.29 19.35
N VAL A 143 -13.09 7.25 20.68
CA VAL A 143 -12.85 8.41 21.54
C VAL A 143 -11.36 8.71 21.54
N THR A 144 -10.98 9.92 21.12
CA THR A 144 -9.58 10.35 21.06
C THR A 144 -9.15 11.09 22.33
N TRP A 145 -10.08 11.79 22.98
CA TRP A 145 -9.82 12.57 24.19
C TRP A 145 -11.11 12.84 24.97
N VAL A 146 -10.97 13.01 26.28
CA VAL A 146 -12.04 13.34 27.22
C VAL A 146 -11.49 14.41 28.17
N ASP A 147 -12.29 15.43 28.46
CA ASP A 147 -12.03 16.44 29.48
C ASP A 147 -12.60 15.96 30.81
N ASP A 148 -11.78 15.27 31.61
CA ASP A 148 -12.21 14.71 32.89
C ASP A 148 -12.64 15.82 33.87
N ASP A 149 -11.93 16.96 33.89
CA ASP A 149 -12.21 18.06 34.81
C ASP A 149 -13.58 18.70 34.53
N LYS A 150 -13.85 19.04 33.26
CA LYS A 150 -15.16 19.60 32.88
C LYS A 150 -16.30 18.61 33.05
N ARG A 151 -16.06 17.33 32.75
CA ARG A 151 -17.08 16.29 32.92
C ARG A 151 -17.45 16.17 34.39
N ASP A 152 -16.47 16.12 35.29
CA ASP A 152 -16.72 15.89 36.71
C ASP A 152 -17.43 17.09 37.37
N GLU A 153 -17.17 18.32 36.91
CA GLU A 153 -17.91 19.52 37.32
C GLU A 153 -19.36 19.51 36.85
N ALA A 154 -19.61 19.15 35.58
CA ALA A 154 -20.94 19.17 34.98
C ALA A 154 -21.78 17.92 35.29
N LEU A 155 -21.18 16.86 35.85
CA LEU A 155 -21.81 15.54 35.96
C LEU A 155 -23.14 15.57 36.71
N ALA A 156 -23.22 16.34 37.81
CA ALA A 156 -24.42 16.43 38.65
C ALA A 156 -25.57 17.19 37.96
N ASP A 157 -25.22 18.24 37.22
CA ASP A 157 -26.19 19.03 36.46
C ASP A 157 -26.72 18.19 35.28
N LEU A 158 -25.83 17.52 34.54
CA LEU A 158 -26.20 16.62 33.44
C LEU A 158 -27.02 15.41 33.90
N GLU A 159 -26.76 14.87 35.09
CA GLU A 159 -27.58 13.79 35.68
C GLU A 159 -29.01 14.28 35.95
N THR A 160 -29.16 15.52 36.40
CA THR A 160 -30.46 16.14 36.65
C THR A 160 -31.21 16.40 35.34
N GLU A 161 -30.53 16.97 34.34
CA GLU A 161 -31.09 17.19 32.99
C GLU A 161 -31.56 15.88 32.35
N MET A 162 -30.79 14.80 32.48
CA MET A 162 -31.19 13.47 31.97
C MET A 162 -32.46 12.96 32.66
N LEU A 163 -32.57 13.14 33.98
CA LEU A 163 -33.75 12.71 34.74
C LEU A 163 -35.00 13.51 34.36
N GLU A 164 -34.87 14.82 34.19
CA GLU A 164 -35.95 15.68 33.72
C GLU A 164 -36.41 15.29 32.30
N GLU A 165 -35.47 14.99 31.40
CA GLU A 165 -35.78 14.52 30.05
C GLU A 165 -36.51 13.18 30.07
N LYS A 166 -36.06 12.25 30.92
CA LYS A 166 -36.73 10.95 31.10
C LYS A 166 -38.16 11.11 31.60
N GLU A 167 -38.40 12.00 32.56
CA GLU A 167 -39.75 12.34 33.03
C GLU A 167 -40.60 12.96 31.92
N ALA A 168 -40.02 13.83 31.09
CA ALA A 168 -40.70 14.42 29.94
C ALA A 168 -41.11 13.37 28.91
N ILE A 169 -40.22 12.43 28.57
CA ILE A 169 -40.51 11.33 27.64
C ILE A 169 -41.64 10.43 28.18
N TYR A 170 -41.62 10.11 29.48
CA TYR A 170 -42.72 9.34 30.08
C TYR A 170 -44.05 10.07 30.06
N LYS A 171 -44.03 11.39 30.27
CA LYS A 171 -45.24 12.21 30.20
C LYS A 171 -45.80 12.24 28.77
N GLU A 172 -44.94 12.41 27.76
CA GLU A 172 -45.35 12.39 26.35
C GLU A 172 -45.91 11.02 25.95
N ARG A 173 -45.29 9.93 26.40
CA ARG A 173 -45.83 8.57 26.25
C ARG A 173 -47.23 8.45 26.83
N ASP A 174 -47.44 8.90 28.06
CA ASP A 174 -48.72 8.76 28.75
C ASP A 174 -49.82 9.58 28.06
N GLU A 175 -49.50 10.78 27.56
CA GLU A 175 -50.37 11.61 26.74
C GLU A 175 -50.72 10.91 25.40
N ARG A 176 -49.73 10.32 24.72
CA ARG A 176 -49.92 9.61 23.45
C ARG A 176 -50.76 8.35 23.60
N LEU A 177 -50.56 7.60 24.69
CA LEU A 177 -51.37 6.43 25.00
C LEU A 177 -52.82 6.82 25.31
N GLU A 178 -53.04 7.98 25.94
CA GLU A 178 -54.38 8.49 26.23
C GLU A 178 -55.11 8.95 24.96
N GLU A 179 -54.43 9.68 24.08
CA GLU A 179 -54.97 10.07 22.77
C GLU A 179 -55.41 8.85 21.96
N ARG A 180 -54.58 7.80 21.88
CA ARG A 180 -54.93 6.58 21.15
C ARG A 180 -56.10 5.82 21.78
N ARG A 181 -56.24 5.85 23.11
CA ARG A 181 -57.41 5.30 23.81
C ARG A 181 -58.68 6.05 23.44
N GLN A 182 -58.64 7.38 23.39
CA GLN A 182 -59.78 8.21 23.00
C GLN A 182 -60.19 8.00 21.54
N ASP A 183 -59.21 7.92 20.63
CA ASP A 183 -59.48 7.59 19.23
C ASP A 183 -60.20 6.24 19.11
N HIS A 184 -59.73 5.23 19.86
CA HIS A 184 -60.35 3.91 19.84
C HIS A 184 -61.78 3.91 20.40
N GLU A 185 -62.06 4.70 21.45
CA GLU A 185 -63.43 4.88 21.95
C GLU A 185 -64.33 5.50 20.88
N SER A 186 -63.82 6.47 20.10
CA SER A 186 -64.56 7.05 18.98
C SER A 186 -64.78 6.07 17.83
N GLU A 187 -63.77 5.25 17.47
CA GLU A 187 -63.87 4.19 16.45
C GLU A 187 -64.91 3.13 16.84
N ILE A 188 -64.98 2.75 18.13
CA ILE A 188 -66.00 1.82 18.63
C ILE A 188 -67.38 2.46 18.54
N ALA A 189 -67.53 3.73 18.94
CA ALA A 189 -68.81 4.43 18.88
C ALA A 189 -69.36 4.52 17.45
N GLU A 190 -68.50 4.81 16.46
CA GLU A 190 -68.88 4.81 15.03
C GLU A 190 -69.30 3.41 14.54
N LEU A 191 -68.56 2.36 14.92
CA LEU A 191 -68.90 0.98 14.55
C LEU A 191 -70.18 0.45 15.22
N GLU A 192 -70.49 0.95 16.42
CA GLU A 192 -71.76 0.70 17.10
C GLU A 192 -72.93 1.43 16.41
N GLU A 193 -72.71 2.64 15.89
CA GLU A 193 -73.69 3.38 15.07
C GLU A 193 -73.95 2.70 13.70
N ASP A 194 -72.94 2.08 13.11
CA ASP A 194 -73.01 1.41 11.79
C ASP A 194 -73.53 -0.06 11.84
N GLU A 195 -73.98 -0.56 13.00
CA GLU A 195 -74.42 -1.96 13.24
C GLU A 195 -73.38 -3.02 12.81
N ALA A 196 -72.08 -2.76 13.05
CA ALA A 196 -70.98 -3.66 12.70
C ALA A 196 -71.02 -5.00 13.46
N ASN A 197 -70.43 -6.05 12.88
CA ASN A 197 -70.44 -7.38 13.49
C ASN A 197 -69.54 -7.46 14.74
N GLU A 198 -69.88 -8.31 15.71
CA GLU A 198 -69.09 -8.54 16.94
C GLU A 198 -67.62 -8.95 16.66
N ALA A 199 -67.37 -9.55 15.49
CA ALA A 199 -66.02 -9.87 15.01
C ALA A 199 -65.19 -8.64 14.61
N GLU A 200 -65.82 -7.58 14.11
CA GLU A 200 -65.18 -6.32 13.70
C GLU A 200 -64.81 -5.48 14.92
N ILE A 201 -65.72 -5.36 15.91
CA ILE A 201 -65.44 -4.71 17.20
C ILE A 201 -64.24 -5.37 17.90
N LYS A 202 -64.22 -6.71 17.95
CA LYS A 202 -63.11 -7.46 18.55
C LYS A 202 -61.80 -7.33 17.78
N ALA A 203 -61.84 -7.14 16.46
CA ALA A 203 -60.66 -6.89 15.66
C ALA A 203 -60.06 -5.51 15.97
N VAL A 204 -60.90 -4.51 16.14
CA VAL A 204 -60.50 -3.13 16.48
C VAL A 204 -59.92 -3.07 17.90
N SER A 205 -60.52 -3.75 18.89
CA SER A 205 -59.92 -3.82 20.24
C SER A 205 -58.57 -4.54 20.28
N ARG A 206 -58.39 -5.57 19.43
CA ARG A 206 -57.09 -6.23 19.25
C ARG A 206 -56.06 -5.34 18.57
N GLN A 207 -56.52 -4.44 17.70
CA GLN A 207 -55.66 -3.45 17.05
C GLN A 207 -55.19 -2.41 18.07
N LEU A 208 -56.07 -1.90 18.93
CA LEU A 208 -55.69 -1.01 20.04
C LEU A 208 -54.60 -1.65 20.92
N THR A 209 -54.75 -2.93 21.30
CA THR A 209 -53.75 -3.57 22.18
C THR A 209 -52.36 -3.57 21.54
N LYS A 210 -52.29 -3.89 20.24
CA LYS A 210 -51.03 -3.84 19.49
C LYS A 210 -50.49 -2.43 19.33
N ASP A 211 -51.36 -1.45 19.11
CA ASP A 211 -50.95 -0.07 18.94
C ASP A 211 -50.41 0.51 20.27
N LEU A 212 -51.04 0.20 21.40
CA LEU A 212 -50.56 0.59 22.73
C LEU A 212 -49.23 -0.09 23.08
N GLU A 213 -49.08 -1.37 22.76
CA GLU A 213 -47.79 -2.09 22.91
C GLU A 213 -46.70 -1.43 22.06
N ALA A 214 -46.98 -1.13 20.79
CA ALA A 214 -46.02 -0.49 19.89
C ALA A 214 -45.59 0.91 20.35
N ILE A 215 -46.54 1.73 20.83
CA ILE A 215 -46.25 3.06 21.39
C ILE A 215 -45.38 2.91 22.64
N THR A 216 -45.71 1.98 23.53
CA THR A 216 -44.92 1.76 24.75
C THR A 216 -43.49 1.33 24.43
N GLU A 217 -43.32 0.38 23.51
CA GLU A 217 -42.01 -0.10 23.05
C GLU A 217 -41.18 1.03 22.41
N GLU A 218 -41.79 1.92 21.63
CA GLU A 218 -41.11 3.06 21.00
C GLU A 218 -40.50 4.01 22.03
N TYR A 219 -41.29 4.45 23.01
CA TYR A 219 -40.81 5.36 24.07
C TYR A 219 -39.86 4.67 25.06
N GLU A 220 -40.03 3.37 25.34
CA GLU A 220 -39.08 2.62 26.16
C GLU A 220 -37.69 2.54 25.49
N LEU A 221 -37.62 2.41 24.17
CA LEU A 221 -36.35 2.43 23.43
C LEU A 221 -35.69 3.81 23.48
N GLU A 222 -36.47 4.89 23.44
CA GLU A 222 -35.96 6.25 23.56
C GLU A 222 -35.39 6.54 24.96
N VAL A 223 -36.09 6.10 26.01
CA VAL A 223 -35.60 6.18 27.39
C VAL A 223 -34.34 5.33 27.58
N ASP A 224 -34.31 4.08 27.08
CA ASP A 224 -33.11 3.22 27.13
C ASP A 224 -31.91 3.89 26.45
N LEU A 225 -32.12 4.55 25.31
CA LEU A 225 -31.06 5.25 24.59
C LEU A 225 -30.52 6.44 25.39
N CYS A 226 -31.40 7.23 26.00
CA CYS A 226 -31.02 8.36 26.86
C CYS A 226 -30.22 7.91 28.08
N GLU A 227 -30.68 6.87 28.79
CA GLU A 227 -29.98 6.30 29.94
C GLU A 227 -28.62 5.72 29.52
N ARG A 228 -28.57 4.92 28.46
CA ARG A 228 -27.33 4.34 27.94
C ARG A 228 -26.34 5.41 27.49
N ALA A 229 -26.81 6.50 26.89
CA ALA A 229 -25.94 7.62 26.49
C ALA A 229 -25.30 8.27 27.73
N PHE A 230 -26.06 8.50 28.79
CA PHE A 230 -25.52 9.07 30.03
C PHE A 230 -24.57 8.10 30.75
N GLU A 231 -24.91 6.81 30.84
CA GLU A 231 -24.06 5.79 31.46
C GLU A 231 -22.71 5.65 30.73
N GLU A 232 -22.74 5.63 29.39
CA GLU A 232 -21.52 5.56 28.57
C GLU A 232 -20.71 6.86 28.65
N PHE A 233 -21.36 8.02 28.72
CA PHE A 233 -20.69 9.30 28.94
C PHE A 233 -19.98 9.36 30.29
N ARG A 234 -20.63 8.89 31.36
CA ARG A 234 -20.05 8.80 32.70
C ARG A 234 -18.82 7.89 32.74
N GLY A 235 -18.86 6.80 31.97
CA GLY A 235 -17.77 5.83 31.85
C GLY A 235 -16.71 6.17 30.80
N LEU A 236 -16.83 7.30 30.09
CA LEU A 236 -16.08 7.58 28.87
C LEU A 236 -14.58 7.76 29.15
N PHE A 237 -13.73 7.08 28.37
CA PHE A 237 -12.27 7.24 28.47
C PHE A 237 -11.59 7.29 27.08
N PRO A 238 -10.39 7.91 26.98
CA PRO A 238 -9.64 7.92 25.73
C PRO A 238 -9.32 6.51 25.26
N ARG A 239 -9.40 6.26 23.94
CA ARG A 239 -9.20 4.94 23.28
C ARG A 239 -10.40 3.98 23.39
N GLN A 240 -11.51 4.38 24.02
CA GLN A 240 -12.75 3.60 23.99
C GLN A 240 -13.34 3.57 22.58
N ILE A 241 -13.87 2.40 22.19
CA ILE A 241 -14.50 2.19 20.88
C ILE A 241 -15.98 1.92 21.09
N ILE A 242 -16.81 2.73 20.44
CA ILE A 242 -18.27 2.64 20.46
C ILE A 242 -18.73 2.15 19.09
N GLU A 243 -19.39 0.99 19.06
CA GLU A 243 -19.83 0.35 17.80
C GLU A 243 -21.23 0.79 17.36
N ASP A 244 -22.05 1.26 18.30
CA ASP A 244 -23.41 1.72 18.05
C ASP A 244 -23.39 3.17 17.50
N GLU A 245 -23.84 3.33 16.25
CA GLU A 245 -23.84 4.62 15.55
C GLU A 245 -24.89 5.59 16.11
N LEU A 246 -26.04 5.07 16.57
CA LEU A 246 -27.09 5.89 17.17
C LEU A 246 -26.60 6.45 18.51
N LEU A 247 -26.06 5.59 19.36
CA LEU A 247 -25.46 5.98 20.63
C LEU A 247 -24.33 7.01 20.45
N TRP A 248 -23.43 6.80 19.47
CA TRP A 248 -22.36 7.75 19.19
C TRP A 248 -22.89 9.12 18.78
N ARG A 249 -23.98 9.15 17.99
CA ARG A 249 -24.60 10.40 17.56
C ARG A 249 -25.22 11.14 18.74
N GLU A 250 -25.98 10.46 19.58
CA GLU A 250 -26.54 11.04 20.81
C GLU A 250 -25.44 11.58 21.73
N LEU A 251 -24.36 10.83 21.92
CA LEU A 251 -23.22 11.29 22.71
C LEU A 251 -22.60 12.57 22.15
N VAL A 252 -22.43 12.68 20.83
CA VAL A 252 -21.88 13.88 20.19
C VAL A 252 -22.85 15.06 20.27
N ASP A 253 -24.14 14.81 20.04
CA ASP A 253 -25.16 15.86 20.02
C ASP A 253 -25.38 16.44 21.43
N ARG A 254 -25.32 15.62 22.48
CA ARG A 254 -25.51 16.04 23.89
C ARG A 254 -24.22 16.47 24.58
N TYR A 255 -23.16 15.68 24.44
CA TYR A 255 -21.93 15.80 25.24
C TYR A 255 -20.68 16.12 24.41
N GLY A 256 -20.84 16.55 23.15
CA GLY A 256 -19.73 16.81 22.23
C GLY A 256 -18.73 17.88 22.68
N GLU A 257 -19.06 18.69 23.70
CA GLU A 257 -18.14 19.67 24.28
C GLU A 257 -17.12 19.05 25.26
N TYR A 258 -17.43 17.88 25.82
CA TYR A 258 -16.64 17.22 26.87
C TYR A 258 -15.65 16.19 26.33
N PHE A 259 -15.84 15.72 25.09
CA PHE A 259 -14.97 14.73 24.50
C PHE A 259 -14.78 14.97 23.00
N GLU A 260 -13.70 14.43 22.47
CA GLU A 260 -13.45 14.37 21.04
C GLU A 260 -13.33 12.93 20.58
N GLY A 261 -13.78 12.68 19.35
CA GLY A 261 -13.53 11.41 18.69
C GLY A 261 -14.10 11.36 17.29
N GLY A 262 -14.00 10.19 16.68
CA GLY A 262 -14.55 9.98 15.35
C GLY A 262 -14.17 8.64 14.76
N MET A 263 -14.35 8.54 13.44
CA MET A 263 -14.13 7.31 12.69
C MET A 263 -12.93 7.42 11.75
N GLY A 264 -12.43 6.27 11.31
CA GLY A 264 -11.45 6.18 10.23
C GLY A 264 -10.01 6.50 10.65
N ALA A 265 -9.19 6.79 9.66
CA ALA A 265 -7.78 7.14 9.86
C ALA A 265 -7.61 8.52 10.53
N ASP A 266 -8.57 9.42 10.38
CA ASP A 266 -8.58 10.77 10.99
C ASP A 266 -8.48 10.68 12.51
N ALA A 267 -9.36 9.90 13.15
CA ALA A 267 -9.38 9.71 14.59
C ALA A 267 -8.08 9.07 15.11
N ILE A 268 -7.51 8.14 14.35
CA ILE A 268 -6.21 7.53 14.71
C ILE A 268 -5.08 8.55 14.62
N ALA A 269 -5.13 9.44 13.63
CA ALA A 269 -4.12 10.49 13.48
C ALA A 269 -4.15 11.46 14.66
N GLN A 270 -5.34 11.90 15.06
CA GLN A 270 -5.54 12.73 16.25
C GLN A 270 -5.02 12.04 17.52
N LEU A 271 -5.35 10.76 17.71
CA LEU A 271 -4.88 10.01 18.87
C LEU A 271 -3.35 9.87 18.89
N VAL A 272 -2.71 9.64 17.73
CA VAL A 272 -1.25 9.56 17.63
C VAL A 272 -0.58 10.91 17.96
N GLU A 273 -1.20 12.02 17.60
CA GLU A 273 -0.68 13.36 17.90
C GLU A 273 -0.79 13.74 19.37
N ARG A 274 -1.83 13.29 20.05
CA ARG A 274 -2.05 13.54 21.49
C ARG A 274 -1.15 12.68 22.40
N LEU A 275 -0.55 11.60 21.89
CA LEU A 275 0.31 10.74 22.68
C LEU A 275 1.66 11.40 22.99
N ASP A 276 1.95 11.59 24.28
CA ASP A 276 3.30 11.90 24.75
C ASP A 276 4.12 10.61 24.90
N PHE A 277 5.16 10.48 24.06
CA PHE A 277 5.99 9.28 24.04
C PHE A 277 7.02 9.26 25.18
N ASP A 278 7.41 10.43 25.70
CA ASP A 278 8.36 10.51 26.80
C ASP A 278 7.69 10.04 28.09
N GLU A 279 6.45 10.49 28.34
CA GLU A 279 5.63 9.99 29.45
C GLU A 279 5.27 8.51 29.32
N GLU A 280 4.81 8.08 28.14
CA GLU A 280 4.42 6.68 27.93
C GLU A 280 5.63 5.73 28.06
N GLU A 281 6.82 6.15 27.65
CA GLU A 281 8.04 5.36 27.84
C GLU A 281 8.38 5.20 29.33
N LEU A 282 8.26 6.26 30.13
CA LEU A 282 8.47 6.22 31.59
C LEU A 282 7.42 5.31 32.26
N LYS A 283 6.12 5.54 32.00
CA LYS A 283 5.02 4.72 32.51
C LYS A 283 5.21 3.24 32.22
N LEU A 284 5.69 2.90 31.02
CA LEU A 284 5.95 1.51 30.63
C LEU A 284 7.17 0.90 31.32
N ARG A 285 8.24 1.68 31.54
CA ARG A 285 9.44 1.20 32.25
C ARG A 285 9.10 0.90 33.71
N ASP A 286 8.42 1.83 34.38
CA ASP A 286 7.98 1.69 35.76
C ASP A 286 7.00 0.51 35.92
N ALA A 287 6.11 0.30 34.94
CA ALA A 287 5.19 -0.84 35.00
C ALA A 287 5.89 -2.20 34.81
N ILE A 288 6.99 -2.26 34.04
CA ILE A 288 7.75 -3.50 33.81
C ILE A 288 8.65 -3.83 34.99
N ASP A 289 9.27 -2.80 35.59
CA ASP A 289 10.15 -2.89 36.74
C ASP A 289 9.70 -1.90 37.83
N PRO A 290 8.67 -2.26 38.62
CA PRO A 290 8.07 -1.35 39.58
C PRO A 290 9.04 -0.99 40.72
N PRO A 291 9.03 0.26 41.19
CA PRO A 291 9.76 0.64 42.40
C PRO A 291 9.28 -0.16 43.61
N ALA A 292 10.19 -0.34 44.58
CA ALA A 292 9.96 -1.21 45.74
C ALA A 292 8.65 -0.86 46.47
N GLY A 293 7.72 -1.81 46.52
CA GLY A 293 6.42 -1.68 47.20
C GLY A 293 5.19 -1.82 46.30
N GLN A 294 5.32 -1.76 44.98
CA GLN A 294 4.20 -2.00 44.05
C GLN A 294 4.12 -3.46 43.58
N LYS A 295 2.90 -3.98 43.38
CA LYS A 295 2.69 -5.35 42.88
C LYS A 295 3.18 -5.47 41.45
N PRO A 296 3.98 -6.49 41.10
CA PRO A 296 4.41 -6.71 39.73
C PRO A 296 3.23 -7.04 38.82
N LEU A 297 3.31 -6.60 37.56
CA LEU A 297 2.37 -7.02 36.52
C LEU A 297 2.37 -8.55 36.36
N SER A 298 1.21 -9.11 36.00
CA SER A 298 1.11 -10.51 35.61
C SER A 298 2.04 -10.81 34.42
N ALA A 299 2.54 -12.04 34.33
CA ALA A 299 3.52 -12.43 33.29
C ALA A 299 3.05 -12.06 31.86
N GLN A 300 1.77 -12.26 31.56
CA GLN A 300 1.17 -11.91 30.27
C GLN A 300 1.15 -10.39 30.03
N ARG A 301 0.79 -9.60 31.04
CA ARG A 301 0.77 -8.13 30.95
C ARG A 301 2.19 -7.56 30.83
N LYS A 302 3.14 -8.09 31.61
CA LYS A 302 4.57 -7.74 31.49
C LYS A 302 5.10 -8.00 30.08
N GLN A 303 4.74 -9.14 29.47
CA GLN A 303 5.16 -9.43 28.09
C GLN A 303 4.55 -8.47 27.05
N LYS A 304 3.29 -8.03 27.24
CA LYS A 304 2.66 -7.01 26.38
C LYS A 304 3.32 -5.65 26.56
N ALA A 305 3.56 -5.23 27.81
CA ALA A 305 4.25 -3.98 28.13
C ALA A 305 5.66 -3.92 27.52
N ILE A 306 6.45 -4.99 27.62
CA ILE A 306 7.79 -5.08 26.99
C ILE A 306 7.69 -4.91 25.45
N LYS A 307 6.69 -5.55 24.82
CA LYS A 307 6.47 -5.42 23.38
C LYS A 307 6.08 -3.99 22.99
N ARG A 308 5.22 -3.34 23.78
CA ARG A 308 4.82 -1.94 23.60
C ARG A 308 6.00 -1.00 23.80
N LEU A 309 6.75 -1.14 24.89
CA LEU A 309 7.97 -0.36 25.18
C LEU A 309 8.97 -0.44 24.03
N LYS A 310 9.16 -1.62 23.42
CA LYS A 310 10.04 -1.76 22.25
C LYS A 310 9.59 -0.88 21.07
N ILE A 311 8.29 -0.69 20.87
CA ILE A 311 7.74 0.14 19.79
C ILE A 311 7.86 1.61 20.16
N VAL A 312 7.40 2.00 21.35
CA VAL A 312 7.44 3.38 21.86
C VAL A 312 8.89 3.89 21.88
N SER A 313 9.82 3.15 22.49
CA SER A 313 11.25 3.49 22.50
C SER A 313 11.88 3.56 21.11
N SER A 314 11.40 2.78 20.14
CA SER A 314 11.89 2.86 18.75
C SER A 314 11.45 4.16 18.07
N PHE A 315 10.23 4.63 18.35
CA PHE A 315 9.71 5.91 17.85
C PHE A 315 10.27 7.11 18.62
N ASN A 316 10.58 6.92 19.91
CA ASN A 316 11.15 7.98 20.75
C ASN A 316 12.65 8.21 20.51
N ARG A 317 13.30 7.42 19.63
CA ARG A 317 14.68 7.69 19.21
C ARG A 317 14.78 9.05 18.56
N ARG A 318 15.64 9.91 19.12
CA ARG A 318 15.94 11.24 18.60
C ARG A 318 17.25 11.24 17.83
N ASN A 319 17.35 12.12 16.85
CA ASN A 319 18.60 12.44 16.16
C ASN A 319 19.41 13.44 16.98
N GLU A 320 20.63 13.75 16.54
CA GLU A 320 21.53 14.74 17.17
C GLU A 320 20.90 16.14 17.32
N LYS A 321 19.86 16.44 16.52
CA LYS A 321 19.12 17.71 16.55
C LYS A 321 17.90 17.67 17.49
N GLY A 322 17.73 16.61 18.28
CA GLY A 322 16.61 16.45 19.22
C GLY A 322 15.27 16.05 18.59
N ASN A 323 15.19 15.94 17.26
CA ASN A 323 13.98 15.54 16.55
C ASN A 323 13.85 14.01 16.50
N ARG A 324 12.63 13.48 16.60
CA ARG A 324 12.38 12.05 16.43
C ARG A 324 12.83 11.60 15.03
N VAL A 325 13.57 10.49 14.98
CA VAL A 325 14.09 9.94 13.72
C VAL A 325 12.96 9.49 12.80
N ASN A 326 11.90 8.92 13.37
CA ASN A 326 10.69 8.55 12.66
C ASN A 326 9.48 9.15 13.38
N ASN A 327 8.63 9.88 12.64
CA ASN A 327 7.37 10.35 13.17
C ASN A 327 6.31 9.22 13.08
N PRO A 328 5.68 8.81 14.19
CA PRO A 328 4.57 7.84 14.19
C PRO A 328 3.41 8.21 13.26
N ARG A 329 3.14 9.51 13.07
CA ARG A 329 2.11 9.99 12.14
C ARG A 329 2.34 9.53 10.70
N ALA A 330 3.58 9.24 10.31
CA ALA A 330 3.91 8.73 8.98
C ALA A 330 3.32 7.32 8.67
N MET A 331 2.77 6.62 9.65
CA MET A 331 1.98 5.40 9.40
C MET A 331 0.60 5.71 8.77
N ILE A 332 0.19 6.96 8.82
CA ILE A 332 -1.06 7.50 8.28
C ILE A 332 -0.67 8.42 7.12
N LEU A 333 -1.19 8.10 5.95
CA LEU A 333 -0.82 8.73 4.70
C LEU A 333 -1.84 9.82 4.38
N ASP A 334 -1.40 11.07 4.40
CA ASP A 334 -2.10 12.17 3.74
C ASP A 334 -1.77 12.19 2.22
N VAL A 335 -0.60 11.65 1.87
CA VAL A 335 -0.05 11.67 0.51
C VAL A 335 0.42 10.27 0.12
N VAL A 336 0.02 9.81 -1.07
CA VAL A 336 0.45 8.53 -1.63
C VAL A 336 1.46 8.76 -2.75
N PRO A 337 2.68 8.19 -2.69
CA PRO A 337 3.65 8.31 -3.76
C PRO A 337 3.22 7.49 -4.99
N VAL A 338 3.51 8.01 -6.18
CA VAL A 338 3.26 7.33 -7.46
C VAL A 338 4.59 6.93 -8.08
N ILE A 339 4.78 5.63 -8.25
CA ILE A 339 5.99 5.06 -8.85
C ILE A 339 6.21 5.56 -10.31
N PRO A 340 7.47 5.76 -10.75
CA PRO A 340 7.77 6.22 -12.11
C PRO A 340 7.13 5.34 -13.21
N PRO A 341 6.62 5.91 -14.32
CA PRO A 341 5.90 5.18 -15.36
C PRO A 341 6.66 4.03 -16.02
N GLU A 342 7.99 4.15 -16.18
CA GLU A 342 8.81 3.08 -16.77
C GLU A 342 8.87 1.82 -15.88
N LEU A 343 8.57 1.95 -14.59
CA LEU A 343 8.46 0.81 -13.68
C LEU A 343 7.05 0.18 -13.70
N ARG A 344 6.09 0.82 -14.37
CA ARG A 344 4.70 0.36 -14.58
C ARG A 344 4.25 0.61 -16.03
N PRO A 345 4.96 0.06 -17.02
CA PRO A 345 4.79 0.42 -18.42
C PRO A 345 3.40 0.04 -18.96
N MET A 346 3.00 0.75 -20.00
CA MET A 346 1.87 0.41 -20.86
C MET A 346 2.44 0.19 -22.26
N VAL A 347 2.25 -1.01 -22.80
CA VAL A 347 2.84 -1.43 -24.08
C VAL A 347 1.72 -1.77 -25.05
N GLN A 348 1.84 -1.29 -26.28
CA GLN A 348 0.94 -1.66 -27.36
C GLN A 348 1.35 -3.02 -27.91
N LEU A 349 0.40 -3.94 -28.03
CA LEU A 349 0.59 -5.25 -28.64
C LEU A 349 0.31 -5.20 -30.14
N ASP A 350 0.87 -6.17 -30.87
CA ASP A 350 0.56 -6.41 -32.27
C ASP A 350 -0.95 -6.72 -32.41
N GLY A 351 -1.70 -5.79 -33.02
CA GLY A 351 -3.17 -5.81 -33.04
C GLY A 351 -3.84 -4.61 -32.34
N GLY A 352 -3.05 -3.62 -31.89
CA GLY A 352 -3.56 -2.33 -31.40
C GLY A 352 -4.14 -2.36 -29.99
N ARG A 353 -4.14 -3.53 -29.32
CA ARG A 353 -4.50 -3.66 -27.90
C ARG A 353 -3.38 -3.13 -27.00
N PHE A 354 -3.72 -2.72 -25.78
CA PHE A 354 -2.75 -2.28 -24.78
C PHE A 354 -2.63 -3.31 -23.67
N ALA A 355 -1.40 -3.65 -23.31
CA ALA A 355 -1.06 -4.38 -22.10
C ALA A 355 -0.58 -3.38 -21.04
N THR A 356 -1.22 -3.40 -19.87
CA THR A 356 -0.94 -2.50 -18.76
C THR A 356 -0.40 -3.27 -17.56
N SER A 357 0.52 -2.65 -16.82
CA SER A 357 0.84 -3.12 -15.47
C SER A 357 -0.39 -3.00 -14.54
N ASP A 358 -0.63 -4.04 -13.73
CA ASP A 358 -1.70 -4.09 -12.71
C ASP A 358 -1.68 -2.86 -11.78
N LEU A 359 -0.50 -2.30 -11.50
CA LEU A 359 -0.34 -1.10 -10.67
C LEU A 359 -1.11 0.10 -11.22
N ASN A 360 -1.18 0.24 -12.54
CA ASN A 360 -1.91 1.37 -13.15
C ASN A 360 -3.39 1.31 -12.78
N ASP A 361 -4.00 0.12 -12.77
CA ASP A 361 -5.41 -0.04 -12.40
C ASP A 361 -5.64 0.19 -10.90
N LEU A 362 -4.68 -0.18 -10.05
CA LEU A 362 -4.72 0.12 -8.61
C LEU A 362 -4.60 1.63 -8.34
N TYR A 363 -3.65 2.33 -8.97
CA TYR A 363 -3.56 3.79 -8.87
C TYR A 363 -4.81 4.48 -9.41
N ARG A 364 -5.36 4.03 -10.54
CA ARG A 364 -6.61 4.57 -11.10
C ARG A 364 -7.77 4.46 -10.12
N ARG A 365 -7.89 3.32 -9.42
CA ARG A 365 -8.91 3.15 -8.38
C ARG A 365 -8.74 4.16 -7.25
N VAL A 366 -7.52 4.34 -6.74
CA VAL A 366 -7.23 5.35 -5.69
C VAL A 366 -7.62 6.76 -6.17
N ILE A 367 -7.17 7.17 -7.36
CA ILE A 367 -7.46 8.50 -7.91
C ILE A 367 -8.97 8.71 -8.11
N ASN A 368 -9.69 7.72 -8.66
CA ASN A 368 -11.13 7.80 -8.86
C ASN A 368 -11.91 7.97 -7.55
N ARG A 369 -11.55 7.20 -6.52
CA ARG A 369 -12.17 7.30 -5.18
C ARG A 369 -11.85 8.64 -4.53
N ASN A 370 -10.60 9.07 -4.60
CA ASN A 370 -10.17 10.35 -4.05
C ASN A 370 -10.90 11.54 -4.72
N ASN A 371 -10.99 11.55 -6.05
CA ASN A 371 -11.69 12.61 -6.79
C ASN A 371 -13.21 12.58 -6.57
N ARG A 372 -13.79 11.41 -6.30
CA ARG A 372 -15.20 11.30 -5.91
C ARG A 372 -15.41 11.86 -4.51
N LEU A 373 -14.52 11.53 -3.57
CA LEU A 373 -14.57 12.05 -2.20
C LEU A 373 -14.43 13.58 -2.17
N LYS A 374 -13.46 14.16 -2.90
CA LYS A 374 -13.33 15.63 -3.02
C LYS A 374 -14.64 16.28 -3.45
N ARG A 375 -15.27 15.76 -4.52
CA ARG A 375 -16.57 16.26 -5.01
C ARG A 375 -17.71 16.11 -3.99
N LEU A 376 -17.73 15.03 -3.22
CA LEU A 376 -18.75 14.82 -2.18
C LEU A 376 -18.60 15.81 -1.02
N LEU A 377 -17.36 16.12 -0.64
CA LEU A 377 -17.07 17.15 0.37
C LEU A 377 -17.46 18.54 -0.13
N ASP A 378 -17.14 18.88 -1.37
CA ASP A 378 -17.51 20.18 -1.98
C ASP A 378 -19.03 20.38 -2.07
N LEU A 379 -19.79 19.30 -2.24
CA LEU A 379 -21.25 19.31 -2.30
C LEU A 379 -21.92 19.29 -0.91
N GLY A 380 -21.15 19.14 0.18
CA GLY A 380 -21.71 19.00 1.52
C GLY A 380 -22.57 17.73 1.69
N ALA A 381 -22.19 16.63 1.05
CA ALA A 381 -22.95 15.38 1.10
C ALA A 381 -23.05 14.84 2.55
N PRO A 382 -24.14 14.13 2.90
CA PRO A 382 -24.32 13.53 4.23
C PRO A 382 -23.15 12.65 4.69
N ALA A 383 -22.87 12.65 5.99
CA ALA A 383 -21.74 11.96 6.61
C ALA A 383 -21.67 10.46 6.26
N ILE A 384 -22.81 9.77 6.17
CA ILE A 384 -22.88 8.34 5.81
C ILE A 384 -22.26 8.08 4.42
N ILE A 385 -22.58 8.94 3.43
CA ILE A 385 -22.07 8.81 2.06
C ILE A 385 -20.57 9.11 2.03
N VAL A 386 -20.14 10.14 2.76
CA VAL A 386 -18.74 10.54 2.88
C VAL A 386 -17.92 9.42 3.55
N ASN A 387 -18.42 8.85 4.66
CA ASN A 387 -17.77 7.77 5.40
C ASN A 387 -17.62 6.50 4.56
N ASN A 388 -18.64 6.15 3.77
CA ASN A 388 -18.54 5.03 2.84
C ASN A 388 -17.47 5.29 1.75
N GLU A 389 -17.40 6.50 1.18
CA GLU A 389 -16.37 6.81 0.19
C GLU A 389 -14.96 6.89 0.81
N LYS A 390 -14.81 7.38 2.05
CA LYS A 390 -13.56 7.31 2.82
C LYS A 390 -13.13 5.85 3.06
N ARG A 391 -14.06 4.97 3.45
CA ARG A 391 -13.81 3.52 3.57
C ARG A 391 -13.33 2.90 2.26
N MET A 392 -13.99 3.24 1.14
CA MET A 392 -13.59 2.74 -0.19
C MET A 392 -12.23 3.28 -0.63
N LEU A 393 -11.87 4.52 -0.24
CA LEU A 393 -10.55 5.10 -0.48
C LEU A 393 -9.47 4.35 0.31
N GLN A 394 -9.71 4.06 1.59
CA GLN A 394 -8.82 3.24 2.42
C GLN A 394 -8.60 1.86 1.77
N GLU A 395 -9.66 1.17 1.35
CA GLU A 395 -9.56 -0.14 0.68
C GLU A 395 -8.79 -0.07 -0.65
N ALA A 396 -8.89 1.03 -1.39
CA ALA A 396 -8.13 1.23 -2.61
C ALA A 396 -6.63 1.43 -2.33
N VAL A 397 -6.27 2.17 -1.27
CA VAL A 397 -4.88 2.36 -0.83
C VAL A 397 -4.30 1.05 -0.30
N ASP A 398 -5.09 0.28 0.46
CA ASP A 398 -4.71 -1.06 0.93
C ASP A 398 -4.36 -1.99 -0.24
N ALA A 399 -5.22 -2.03 -1.27
CA ALA A 399 -5.01 -2.86 -2.45
C ALA A 399 -3.78 -2.41 -3.27
N LEU A 400 -3.48 -1.12 -3.30
CA LEU A 400 -2.28 -0.59 -3.95
C LEU A 400 -1.00 -1.10 -3.28
N PHE A 401 -0.95 -1.05 -1.94
CA PHE A 401 0.24 -1.45 -1.19
C PHE A 401 0.37 -2.97 -1.02
N ASP A 402 -0.69 -3.67 -0.60
CA ASP A 402 -0.67 -5.13 -0.34
C ASP A 402 -2.05 -5.75 -0.61
N ASN A 403 -2.32 -6.05 -1.89
CA ASN A 403 -3.62 -6.57 -2.34
C ASN A 403 -3.91 -7.97 -1.78
N GLY A 404 -5.12 -8.18 -1.26
CA GLY A 404 -5.54 -9.46 -0.67
C GLY A 404 -5.05 -9.68 0.76
N ARG A 405 -4.37 -8.70 1.36
CA ARG A 405 -3.98 -8.75 2.79
C ARG A 405 -5.20 -8.65 3.72
N ARG A 406 -6.23 -7.91 3.30
CA ARG A 406 -7.53 -7.78 3.96
C ARG A 406 -8.64 -8.10 2.96
N GLY A 407 -9.63 -8.88 3.39
CA GLY A 407 -10.81 -9.17 2.61
C GLY A 407 -10.51 -9.92 1.31
N ARG A 408 -11.41 -9.78 0.33
CA ARG A 408 -11.22 -10.35 -1.00
C ARG A 408 -10.27 -9.46 -1.81
N PRO A 409 -9.27 -10.04 -2.49
CA PRO A 409 -8.35 -9.26 -3.32
C PRO A 409 -9.10 -8.58 -4.46
N VAL A 410 -8.61 -7.41 -4.86
CA VAL A 410 -9.08 -6.76 -6.07
C VAL A 410 -8.64 -7.60 -7.27
N THR A 411 -9.62 -8.07 -8.04
CA THR A 411 -9.40 -8.87 -9.23
C THR A 411 -9.46 -8.03 -10.49
N GLY A 412 -8.65 -8.41 -11.47
CA GLY A 412 -8.70 -7.91 -12.84
C GLY A 412 -9.53 -8.83 -13.75
N PRO A 413 -9.41 -8.66 -15.08
CA PRO A 413 -10.03 -9.55 -16.05
C PRO A 413 -9.66 -11.02 -15.79
N GLY A 414 -10.64 -11.92 -15.85
CA GLY A 414 -10.45 -13.35 -15.60
C GLY A 414 -10.28 -13.73 -14.13
N ASN A 415 -10.81 -12.94 -13.19
CA ASN A 415 -10.75 -13.17 -11.74
C ASN A 415 -9.33 -13.33 -11.15
N ARG A 416 -8.29 -12.92 -11.90
CA ARG A 416 -6.92 -12.93 -11.41
C ARG A 416 -6.72 -11.78 -10.42
N PRO A 417 -6.14 -12.00 -9.23
CA PRO A 417 -5.79 -10.91 -8.33
C PRO A 417 -4.72 -10.00 -8.96
N LEU A 418 -4.94 -8.70 -8.88
CA LEU A 418 -3.97 -7.69 -9.34
C LEU A 418 -2.73 -7.71 -8.44
N LYS A 419 -1.54 -7.59 -9.03
CA LYS A 419 -0.28 -7.52 -8.29
C LYS A 419 -0.09 -6.12 -7.67
N SER A 420 0.10 -6.08 -6.36
CA SER A 420 0.37 -4.85 -5.58
C SER A 420 1.86 -4.48 -5.56
N LEU A 421 2.19 -3.32 -4.96
CA LEU A 421 3.58 -2.91 -4.74
C LEU A 421 4.35 -3.93 -3.89
N SER A 422 3.72 -4.50 -2.86
CA SER A 422 4.32 -5.55 -2.02
C SER A 422 4.63 -6.82 -2.81
N ASP A 423 3.73 -7.23 -3.72
CA ASP A 423 3.92 -8.44 -4.53
C ASP A 423 5.10 -8.31 -5.50
N MET A 424 5.43 -7.08 -5.91
CA MET A 424 6.65 -6.86 -6.70
C MET A 424 7.93 -7.14 -5.93
N LEU A 425 7.89 -7.11 -4.60
CA LEU A 425 9.06 -7.35 -3.75
C LEU A 425 9.12 -8.80 -3.24
N LYS A 426 7.96 -9.41 -2.97
CA LYS A 426 7.83 -10.72 -2.32
C LYS A 426 7.94 -11.90 -3.32
N GLY A 427 8.28 -13.07 -2.80
CA GLY A 427 8.21 -14.35 -3.54
C GLY A 427 9.38 -14.62 -4.50
N LYS A 428 9.33 -15.76 -5.19
CA LYS A 428 10.37 -16.19 -6.15
C LYS A 428 10.49 -15.25 -7.36
N GLN A 429 9.36 -14.71 -7.81
CA GLN A 429 9.28 -13.73 -8.89
C GLN A 429 9.42 -12.27 -8.41
N GLY A 430 9.68 -12.06 -7.12
CA GLY A 430 9.89 -10.71 -6.57
C GLY A 430 11.23 -10.12 -6.98
N ARG A 431 11.33 -8.79 -6.95
CA ARG A 431 12.51 -8.00 -7.31
C ARG A 431 13.79 -8.47 -6.62
N PHE A 432 13.74 -8.74 -5.31
CA PHE A 432 14.91 -9.17 -4.55
C PHE A 432 15.49 -10.48 -5.09
N ARG A 433 14.65 -11.52 -5.27
CA ARG A 433 15.12 -12.85 -5.67
C ARG A 433 15.40 -12.96 -7.16
N GLN A 434 14.53 -12.38 -8.00
CA GLN A 434 14.61 -12.55 -9.45
C GLN A 434 15.51 -11.52 -10.15
N ASN A 435 15.66 -10.32 -9.59
CA ASN A 435 16.36 -9.23 -10.26
C ASN A 435 17.59 -8.70 -9.50
N LEU A 436 17.71 -8.92 -8.20
CA LEU A 436 18.89 -8.48 -7.44
C LEU A 436 19.87 -9.63 -7.21
N LEU A 437 19.40 -10.77 -6.67
CA LEU A 437 20.26 -11.94 -6.40
C LEU A 437 20.70 -12.69 -7.66
N GLY A 438 19.87 -12.68 -8.71
CA GLY A 438 20.20 -13.24 -10.01
C GLY A 438 19.79 -12.29 -11.11
N LYS A 439 20.59 -12.18 -12.16
CA LYS A 439 20.30 -11.36 -13.35
C LYS A 439 20.63 -12.13 -14.60
N ARG A 440 19.96 -11.78 -15.69
CA ARG A 440 20.44 -12.14 -17.02
C ARG A 440 21.70 -11.34 -17.29
N VAL A 441 22.69 -11.99 -17.85
CA VAL A 441 24.00 -11.40 -18.14
C VAL A 441 24.26 -11.49 -19.64
N ASP A 442 24.82 -10.41 -20.19
CA ASP A 442 25.36 -10.41 -21.54
C ASP A 442 26.61 -11.30 -21.60
N TYR A 443 27.10 -11.60 -22.81
CA TYR A 443 28.27 -12.46 -23.03
C TYR A 443 28.12 -13.87 -22.42
N SER A 444 26.91 -14.43 -22.51
CA SER A 444 26.59 -15.78 -22.06
C SER A 444 25.93 -16.61 -23.17
N GLY A 445 26.11 -17.93 -23.11
CA GLY A 445 25.56 -18.88 -24.08
C GLY A 445 25.14 -20.18 -23.39
N ARG A 446 24.33 -20.99 -24.09
CA ARG A 446 23.89 -22.32 -23.65
C ARG A 446 23.90 -23.26 -24.84
N SER A 447 24.46 -24.45 -24.64
CA SER A 447 24.35 -25.56 -25.59
C SER A 447 24.36 -26.89 -24.86
N VAL A 448 24.03 -27.96 -25.58
CA VAL A 448 24.13 -29.36 -25.12
C VAL A 448 25.60 -29.70 -24.90
N ILE A 449 25.89 -30.49 -23.87
CA ILE A 449 27.23 -30.98 -23.58
C ILE A 449 27.44 -32.37 -24.19
N VAL A 450 28.65 -32.63 -24.66
CA VAL A 450 29.11 -33.95 -25.12
C VAL A 450 30.46 -34.26 -24.47
N VAL A 451 30.80 -35.54 -24.34
CA VAL A 451 32.07 -35.93 -23.74
C VAL A 451 33.25 -35.58 -24.65
N GLY A 452 34.27 -34.91 -24.10
CA GLY A 452 35.51 -34.56 -24.80
C GLY A 452 36.72 -35.28 -24.20
N PRO A 453 36.96 -36.57 -24.52
CA PRO A 453 38.01 -37.37 -23.90
C PRO A 453 39.43 -36.93 -24.28
N THR A 454 39.59 -36.19 -25.38
CA THR A 454 40.89 -35.69 -25.87
C THR A 454 41.31 -34.37 -25.22
N LEU A 455 40.43 -33.72 -24.45
CA LEU A 455 40.69 -32.45 -23.80
C LEU A 455 41.60 -32.64 -22.59
N LYS A 456 42.43 -31.64 -22.29
CA LYS A 456 43.11 -31.55 -20.99
C LYS A 456 42.13 -31.10 -19.90
N LEU A 457 42.47 -31.34 -18.63
CA LEU A 457 41.58 -31.01 -17.50
C LEU A 457 41.16 -29.53 -17.45
N HIS A 458 42.04 -28.61 -17.87
CA HIS A 458 41.75 -27.17 -17.90
C HIS A 458 41.06 -26.72 -19.20
N GLN A 459 40.75 -27.62 -20.13
CA GLN A 459 40.21 -27.27 -21.45
C GLN A 459 38.73 -27.65 -21.59
N CYS A 460 38.02 -26.89 -22.42
CA CYS A 460 36.68 -27.24 -22.88
C CYS A 460 36.55 -27.01 -24.39
N GLY A 461 35.78 -27.83 -25.09
CA GLY A 461 35.49 -27.60 -26.50
C GLY A 461 34.35 -26.60 -26.67
N LEU A 462 34.63 -25.46 -27.30
CA LEU A 462 33.66 -24.40 -27.56
C LEU A 462 33.28 -24.38 -29.06
N PRO A 463 31.99 -24.51 -29.41
CA PRO A 463 31.55 -24.41 -30.80
C PRO A 463 31.97 -23.09 -31.44
N LYS A 464 32.54 -23.14 -32.65
CA LYS A 464 32.99 -21.95 -33.40
C LYS A 464 31.95 -20.83 -33.48
N LEU A 465 30.70 -21.18 -33.75
CA LEU A 465 29.60 -20.21 -33.83
C LEU A 465 29.29 -19.53 -32.49
N MET A 466 29.37 -20.30 -31.39
CA MET A 466 29.14 -19.78 -30.04
C MET A 466 30.31 -18.88 -29.62
N GLY A 467 31.55 -19.31 -29.88
CA GLY A 467 32.74 -18.49 -29.65
C GLY A 467 32.68 -17.17 -30.41
N LEU A 468 32.28 -17.19 -31.69
CA LEU A 468 32.19 -15.98 -32.50
C LEU A 468 31.25 -14.91 -31.91
N GLU A 469 30.10 -15.32 -31.34
CA GLU A 469 29.15 -14.36 -30.76
C GLU A 469 29.58 -13.91 -29.35
N LEU A 470 30.13 -14.80 -28.52
CA LEU A 470 30.64 -14.46 -27.18
C LEU A 470 31.80 -13.46 -27.25
N PHE A 471 32.75 -13.70 -28.16
CA PHE A 471 33.96 -12.88 -28.33
C PHE A 471 33.82 -11.79 -29.39
N LYS A 472 32.59 -11.53 -29.87
CA LYS A 472 32.30 -10.61 -30.97
C LYS A 472 32.97 -9.24 -30.86
N PRO A 473 32.95 -8.52 -29.71
CA PRO A 473 33.65 -7.23 -29.60
C PRO A 473 35.16 -7.35 -29.77
N PHE A 474 35.77 -8.42 -29.27
CA PHE A 474 37.21 -8.66 -29.34
C PHE A 474 37.64 -9.00 -30.77
N VAL A 475 36.89 -9.88 -31.44
CA VAL A 475 37.10 -10.19 -32.87
C VAL A 475 36.96 -8.94 -33.73
N MET A 476 35.94 -8.11 -33.46
CA MET A 476 35.75 -6.85 -34.17
C MET A 476 36.91 -5.86 -33.96
N LYS A 477 37.48 -5.80 -32.76
CA LYS A 477 38.64 -4.97 -32.44
C LYS A 477 39.88 -5.46 -33.21
N GLN A 478 40.14 -6.77 -33.19
CA GLN A 478 41.30 -7.37 -33.84
C GLN A 478 41.24 -7.25 -35.36
N LEU A 479 40.07 -7.49 -35.99
CA LEU A 479 39.87 -7.30 -37.43
C LEU A 479 40.19 -5.88 -37.92
N VAL A 480 39.96 -4.86 -37.09
CA VAL A 480 40.31 -3.48 -37.41
C VAL A 480 41.81 -3.22 -37.19
N ALA A 481 42.39 -3.79 -36.12
CA ALA A 481 43.82 -3.69 -35.84
C ALA A 481 44.68 -4.31 -36.96
N ASP A 482 44.26 -5.45 -37.50
CA ASP A 482 44.94 -6.16 -38.58
C ASP A 482 44.68 -5.57 -39.97
N ASN A 483 44.00 -4.41 -40.05
CA ASN A 483 43.57 -3.75 -41.29
C ASN A 483 42.68 -4.63 -42.21
N MET A 484 42.10 -5.72 -41.70
CA MET A 484 41.17 -6.57 -42.44
C MET A 484 39.78 -5.92 -42.61
N ALA A 485 39.44 -4.98 -41.73
CA ALA A 485 38.22 -4.16 -41.82
C ALA A 485 38.56 -2.67 -41.66
N PRO A 486 38.03 -1.78 -42.53
CA PRO A 486 38.36 -0.35 -42.48
C PRO A 486 37.75 0.39 -41.29
N ASN A 487 36.67 -0.13 -40.69
CA ASN A 487 36.04 0.44 -39.51
C ASN A 487 35.23 -0.62 -38.74
N ILE A 488 34.86 -0.28 -37.49
CA ILE A 488 34.13 -1.16 -36.58
C ILE A 488 32.76 -1.60 -37.13
N ARG A 489 32.09 -0.75 -37.92
CA ARG A 489 30.80 -1.08 -38.55
C ARG A 489 30.97 -2.13 -39.65
N SER A 490 32.03 -2.04 -40.43
CA SER A 490 32.40 -3.03 -41.44
C SER A 490 32.81 -4.34 -40.78
N ALA A 491 33.63 -4.29 -39.73
CA ALA A 491 34.02 -5.45 -38.94
C ALA A 491 32.79 -6.17 -38.37
N LYS A 492 31.83 -5.43 -37.81
CA LYS A 492 30.54 -5.99 -37.34
C LYS A 492 29.80 -6.74 -38.46
N ARG A 493 29.68 -6.15 -39.66
CA ARG A 493 29.04 -6.83 -40.81
C ARG A 493 29.83 -8.06 -41.26
N MET A 494 31.16 -8.03 -41.20
CA MET A 494 32.00 -9.19 -41.56
C MET A 494 31.80 -10.36 -40.60
N VAL A 495 31.68 -10.07 -39.30
CA VAL A 495 31.37 -11.07 -38.25
C VAL A 495 29.94 -11.61 -38.42
N GLU A 496 28.95 -10.74 -38.61
CA GLU A 496 27.55 -11.15 -38.83
C GLU A 496 27.37 -12.02 -40.08
N ARG A 497 28.12 -11.72 -41.16
CA ARG A 497 28.15 -12.51 -42.40
C ARG A 497 29.08 -13.72 -42.32
N ARG A 498 29.78 -13.93 -41.22
CA ARG A 498 30.68 -15.08 -40.97
C ARG A 498 31.72 -15.27 -42.09
N ARG A 499 32.37 -14.18 -42.51
CA ARG A 499 33.40 -14.25 -43.56
C ARG A 499 34.57 -15.16 -43.14
N PRO A 500 35.23 -15.90 -44.05
CA PRO A 500 36.31 -16.82 -43.68
C PRO A 500 37.46 -16.19 -42.86
N ALA A 501 37.76 -14.91 -43.11
CA ALA A 501 38.80 -14.16 -42.39
C ALA A 501 38.55 -14.01 -40.88
N VAL A 502 37.33 -14.23 -40.38
CA VAL A 502 37.03 -14.09 -38.94
C VAL A 502 37.49 -15.27 -38.10
N TRP A 503 37.68 -16.45 -38.71
CA TRP A 503 38.01 -17.67 -37.97
C TRP A 503 39.45 -17.71 -37.44
N PRO A 504 40.48 -17.32 -38.21
CA PRO A 504 41.85 -17.22 -37.67
C PRO A 504 41.95 -16.19 -36.54
N VAL A 505 41.27 -15.05 -36.71
CA VAL A 505 41.22 -13.99 -35.70
C VAL A 505 40.51 -14.45 -34.43
N LEU A 506 39.45 -15.25 -34.56
CA LEU A 506 38.76 -15.84 -33.41
C LEU A 506 39.68 -16.80 -32.63
N ASP A 507 40.48 -17.60 -33.33
CA ASP A 507 41.43 -18.54 -32.71
C ASP A 507 42.54 -17.80 -31.94
N GLU A 508 43.00 -16.66 -32.45
CA GLU A 508 43.95 -15.80 -31.74
C GLU A 508 43.35 -15.16 -30.48
N VAL A 509 42.13 -14.64 -30.58
CA VAL A 509 41.43 -13.93 -29.48
C VAL A 509 41.08 -14.86 -28.30
N ILE A 510 40.87 -16.15 -28.57
CA ILE A 510 40.44 -17.14 -27.58
C ILE A 510 41.60 -17.70 -26.74
N LYS A 511 42.83 -17.67 -27.25
CA LYS A 511 44.01 -18.22 -26.56
C LYS A 511 44.19 -17.56 -25.19
N GLU A 512 44.42 -18.40 -24.17
CA GLU A 512 44.61 -17.98 -22.77
C GLU A 512 43.46 -17.14 -22.17
N HIS A 513 42.29 -17.10 -22.82
CA HIS A 513 41.12 -16.37 -22.33
C HIS A 513 40.08 -17.35 -21.74
N PRO A 514 40.05 -17.54 -20.42
CA PRO A 514 39.19 -18.55 -19.81
C PRO A 514 37.70 -18.19 -19.96
N VAL A 515 36.88 -19.22 -20.13
CA VAL A 515 35.41 -19.14 -20.06
C VAL A 515 34.90 -19.90 -18.85
N LEU A 516 33.75 -19.48 -18.32
CA LEU A 516 33.09 -20.16 -17.21
C LEU A 516 32.01 -21.10 -17.75
N LEU A 517 32.09 -22.39 -17.40
CA LEU A 517 31.02 -23.35 -17.63
C LEU A 517 30.21 -23.52 -16.34
N ASN A 518 28.89 -23.62 -16.49
CA ASN A 518 27.94 -23.81 -15.39
C ASN A 518 26.84 -24.80 -15.82
N ARG A 519 26.50 -25.76 -14.95
CA ARG A 519 25.33 -26.63 -15.09
C ARG A 519 24.39 -26.42 -13.91
N ALA A 520 23.13 -26.10 -14.22
CA ALA A 520 22.09 -25.96 -13.20
C ALA A 520 21.50 -27.33 -12.84
N PRO A 521 21.15 -27.59 -11.57
CA PRO A 521 21.27 -26.71 -10.41
C PRO A 521 22.70 -26.61 -9.85
N THR A 522 23.16 -25.39 -9.55
CA THR A 522 24.48 -25.16 -8.94
C THR A 522 24.42 -25.41 -7.42
N LEU A 523 24.76 -26.63 -6.98
CA LEU A 523 24.66 -27.05 -5.58
C LEU A 523 25.82 -26.55 -4.69
N HIS A 524 27.00 -26.42 -5.29
CA HIS A 524 28.23 -26.00 -4.60
C HIS A 524 29.15 -25.25 -5.58
N ARG A 525 30.24 -24.67 -5.07
CA ARG A 525 31.17 -23.84 -5.87
C ARG A 525 31.67 -24.52 -7.15
N LEU A 526 31.89 -25.85 -7.14
CA LEU A 526 32.40 -26.59 -8.31
C LEU A 526 31.38 -26.76 -9.44
N GLY A 527 30.13 -26.30 -9.24
CA GLY A 527 29.14 -26.24 -10.31
C GLY A 527 29.38 -25.09 -11.29
N ILE A 528 30.37 -24.24 -11.03
CA ILE A 528 30.93 -23.27 -11.97
C ILE A 528 32.45 -23.46 -11.98
N GLN A 529 33.03 -23.74 -13.15
CA GLN A 529 34.48 -23.88 -13.30
C GLN A 529 34.96 -23.14 -14.54
N ALA A 530 36.20 -22.67 -14.48
CA ALA A 530 36.87 -21.99 -15.57
C ALA A 530 37.62 -22.99 -16.45
N PHE A 531 37.52 -22.81 -17.76
CA PHE A 531 38.22 -23.62 -18.75
C PHE A 531 38.80 -22.73 -19.85
N GLU A 532 39.91 -23.16 -20.41
CA GLU A 532 40.44 -22.62 -21.66
C GLU A 532 39.61 -23.16 -22.84
N PRO A 533 39.05 -22.30 -23.70
CA PRO A 533 38.24 -22.75 -24.83
C PRO A 533 39.12 -23.25 -25.97
N VAL A 534 38.86 -24.45 -26.44
CA VAL A 534 39.40 -24.97 -27.70
C VAL A 534 38.27 -24.95 -28.73
N LEU A 535 38.50 -24.30 -29.87
CA LEU A 535 37.49 -24.20 -30.92
C LEU A 535 37.20 -25.58 -31.54
N VAL A 536 35.94 -25.99 -31.48
CA VAL A 536 35.48 -27.26 -32.07
C VAL A 536 34.43 -27.02 -33.15
N GLU A 537 34.38 -27.94 -34.12
CA GLU A 537 33.30 -28.00 -35.09
C GLU A 537 32.02 -28.54 -34.46
N GLY A 538 30.87 -28.18 -35.05
CA GLY A 538 29.55 -28.57 -34.57
C GLY A 538 28.90 -27.53 -33.65
N LYS A 539 27.94 -27.98 -32.83
CA LYS A 539 27.10 -27.12 -31.97
C LYS A 539 27.17 -27.47 -30.49
N ALA A 540 27.71 -28.63 -30.12
CA ALA A 540 27.76 -29.09 -28.73
C ALA A 540 29.05 -28.66 -28.04
N ILE A 541 28.96 -28.36 -26.75
CA ILE A 541 30.12 -28.05 -25.90
C ILE A 541 30.78 -29.37 -25.50
N GLN A 542 32.09 -29.51 -25.70
CA GLN A 542 32.80 -30.69 -25.22
C GLN A 542 33.27 -30.46 -23.78
N LEU A 543 32.85 -31.35 -22.88
CA LEU A 543 33.19 -31.29 -21.46
C LEU A 543 34.18 -32.40 -21.10
N HIS A 544 35.16 -32.07 -20.26
CA HIS A 544 36.13 -33.04 -19.78
C HIS A 544 35.47 -34.08 -18.84
N PRO A 545 35.70 -35.39 -19.01
CA PRO A 545 34.97 -36.42 -18.27
C PRO A 545 35.18 -36.39 -16.75
N LEU A 546 36.37 -35.99 -16.28
CA LEU A 546 36.67 -35.93 -14.83
C LEU A 546 35.90 -34.84 -14.07
N VAL A 547 35.41 -33.80 -14.76
CA VAL A 547 34.65 -32.72 -14.09
C VAL A 547 33.15 -33.03 -14.05
N CYS A 548 32.69 -34.08 -14.74
CA CYS A 548 31.29 -34.47 -14.78
C CYS A 548 30.72 -34.78 -13.38
N THR A 549 31.51 -35.41 -12.51
CA THR A 549 31.10 -35.69 -11.12
C THR A 549 30.78 -34.41 -10.35
N ALA A 550 31.61 -33.38 -10.51
CA ALA A 550 31.40 -32.09 -9.86
C ALA A 550 30.18 -31.34 -10.42
N PHE A 551 29.96 -31.37 -11.73
CA PHE A 551 28.75 -30.79 -12.34
C PHE A 551 27.48 -31.65 -12.18
N ASN A 552 27.64 -32.86 -11.63
CA ASN A 552 26.66 -33.94 -11.69
C ASN A 552 26.09 -34.11 -13.11
N ALA A 553 26.97 -34.06 -14.11
CA ALA A 553 26.65 -34.01 -15.53
C ALA A 553 26.70 -35.39 -16.17
N ASP A 554 25.57 -35.79 -16.74
CA ASP A 554 25.36 -36.83 -17.73
C ASP A 554 25.30 -36.23 -19.15
N PHE A 555 25.23 -37.10 -20.15
CA PHE A 555 25.22 -36.73 -21.58
C PHE A 555 23.94 -37.20 -22.28
N ASP A 556 22.80 -37.10 -21.59
CA ASP A 556 21.46 -37.53 -22.06
C ASP A 556 20.63 -36.38 -22.65
N GLY A 557 21.13 -35.13 -22.66
CA GLY A 557 20.51 -33.95 -23.25
C GLY A 557 21.21 -32.64 -22.89
#